data_AF-A0A962CDF5-F1
#
_entry.id   AF-A0A962CDF5-F1
#
_cell.length_a   1.000
_cell.length_b   1.000
_cell.length_c   1.000
_cell.angle_alpha   90.00
_cell.angle_beta   90.00
_cell.angle_gamma   90.00
#
_symmetry.space_group_name_H-M   'P 1'
#
loop_
_entity.id
_entity.type
_entity.pdbx_description
1 polymer ?
#
loop_
_entity_poly.entity_id
_entity_poly.type
_entity_poly.pdbx_seq_one_letter_code
_entity_poly.pdbx_strand_id
1 'polypeptide(L)'
;MNAQPGRLWVVATPIGNLDDLSGRAAEILREVPLVAAEDTRHSAPLLARIGSRARTIALHEHNEREQAARLVESLLQGSDIALISDAGTPLVSDPGYRLVRAAREAGIAVSPVPGACAAIAALSVAGLPSDRFVFEGFLAARASARRERLGALVAESRTLIFYESGHRIVDA
;
A
#
# COMPACT_ATOMS: atom_id res chain seq x y z
N MET A 1 33.13 -11.29 -1.02
CA MET A 1 32.59 -9.91 -0.94
C MET A 1 31.21 -10.03 -0.32
N ASN A 2 30.98 -9.49 0.88
CA ASN A 2 29.61 -9.44 1.42
C ASN A 2 28.84 -8.43 0.59
N ALA A 3 28.04 -8.91 -0.38
CA ALA A 3 27.14 -8.06 -1.12
C ALA A 3 26.21 -7.35 -0.12
N GLN A 4 26.03 -6.04 -0.27
CA GLN A 4 25.06 -5.33 0.55
C GLN A 4 23.66 -5.85 0.20
N PRO A 5 22.79 -6.09 1.20
CA PRO A 5 21.39 -6.39 0.94
C PRO A 5 20.75 -5.31 0.07
N GLY A 6 19.81 -5.71 -0.77
CA GLY A 6 18.96 -4.81 -1.53
C GLY A 6 18.02 -4.04 -0.61
N ARG A 7 17.26 -3.14 -1.21
CA ARG A 7 16.28 -2.29 -0.53
C ARG A 7 14.86 -2.65 -0.94
N LEU A 8 13.97 -2.69 0.06
CA LEU A 8 12.54 -2.74 -0.17
C LEU A 8 11.99 -1.31 -0.26
N TRP A 9 11.53 -0.93 -1.44
CA TRP A 9 10.87 0.35 -1.69
C TRP A 9 9.37 0.19 -1.54
N VAL A 10 8.73 1.00 -0.70
CA VAL A 10 7.26 1.05 -0.60
C VAL A 10 6.79 2.21 -1.44
N VAL A 11 6.17 1.94 -2.59
CA VAL A 11 5.90 2.95 -3.62
C VAL A 11 4.41 3.18 -3.78
N ALA A 12 3.96 4.39 -3.51
CA ALA A 12 2.57 4.76 -3.73
C ALA A 12 2.26 4.90 -5.24
N THR A 13 1.13 4.33 -5.66
CA THR A 13 0.59 4.41 -7.02
C THR A 13 -0.58 5.41 -7.07
N PRO A 14 -0.97 5.89 -8.26
CA PRO A 14 -2.11 6.80 -8.39
C PRO A 14 -3.43 6.18 -7.93
N ILE A 15 -4.38 7.03 -7.50
CA ILE A 15 -5.73 6.62 -7.05
C ILE A 15 -6.85 6.95 -8.05
N GLY A 16 -6.50 7.18 -9.33
CA GLY A 16 -7.47 7.44 -10.40
C GLY A 16 -6.96 8.39 -11.49
N ASN A 17 -6.04 9.30 -11.16
CA ASN A 17 -5.37 10.15 -12.13
C ASN A 17 -3.90 9.76 -12.27
N LEU A 18 -3.54 9.31 -13.45
CA LEU A 18 -2.20 8.85 -13.79
C LEU A 18 -1.09 9.91 -13.59
N ASP A 19 -1.42 11.20 -13.58
CA ASP A 19 -0.45 12.28 -13.35
C ASP A 19 -0.06 12.44 -11.87
N ASP A 20 -0.76 11.76 -10.95
CA ASP A 20 -0.42 11.76 -9.52
C ASP A 20 0.78 10.82 -9.19
N LEU A 21 1.32 10.11 -10.18
CA LEU A 21 2.55 9.34 -10.00
C LEU A 21 3.74 10.29 -9.90
N SER A 22 4.41 10.31 -8.75
CA SER A 22 5.59 11.15 -8.57
C SER A 22 6.75 10.73 -9.48
N GLY A 23 7.59 11.68 -9.88
CA GLY A 23 8.79 11.40 -10.68
C GLY A 23 9.70 10.35 -10.02
N ARG A 24 9.88 10.44 -8.70
CA ARG A 24 10.67 9.48 -7.90
C ARG A 24 10.07 8.07 -7.91
N ALA A 25 8.74 7.95 -7.85
CA ALA A 25 8.07 6.65 -7.96
C ALA A 25 8.30 6.03 -9.34
N ALA A 26 8.17 6.83 -10.41
CA ALA A 26 8.42 6.36 -11.76
C ALA A 26 9.88 5.92 -11.99
N GLU A 27 10.85 6.67 -11.46
CA GLU A 27 12.28 6.33 -11.51
C GLU A 27 12.56 5.00 -10.82
N ILE A 28 12.16 4.85 -9.56
CA ILE A 28 12.37 3.62 -8.79
C ILE A 28 11.73 2.42 -9.49
N LEU A 29 10.48 2.55 -9.95
CA LEU A 29 9.79 1.47 -10.64
C LEU A 29 10.43 1.09 -11.98
N ARG A 30 11.20 1.98 -12.63
CA ARG A 30 12.00 1.66 -13.83
C ARG A 30 13.31 0.96 -13.50
N GLU A 31 13.91 1.27 -12.36
CA GLU A 31 15.24 0.80 -11.97
C GLU A 31 15.22 -0.55 -11.24
N VAL A 32 14.19 -0.81 -10.44
CA VAL A 32 14.12 -2.07 -9.67
C VAL A 32 13.97 -3.28 -10.60
N PRO A 33 14.66 -4.40 -10.31
CA PRO A 33 14.53 -5.63 -11.11
C PRO A 33 13.20 -6.38 -10.87
N LEU A 34 12.53 -6.11 -9.76
CA LEU A 34 11.30 -6.79 -9.34
C LEU A 34 10.31 -5.81 -8.68
N VAL A 35 9.05 -5.91 -9.10
CA VAL A 35 7.90 -5.25 -8.48
C VAL A 35 6.97 -6.30 -7.88
N ALA A 36 6.77 -6.25 -6.57
CA ALA A 36 5.71 -6.97 -5.87
C ALA A 36 4.44 -6.11 -5.92
N ALA A 37 3.42 -6.58 -6.62
CA ALA A 37 2.16 -5.87 -6.84
C ALA A 37 0.98 -6.68 -6.28
N GLU A 38 -0.05 -6.02 -5.78
CA GLU A 38 -1.29 -6.67 -5.33
C GLU A 38 -1.96 -7.47 -6.47
N ASP A 39 -2.33 -6.80 -7.57
CA ASP A 39 -2.69 -7.44 -8.84
C ASP A 39 -1.74 -7.00 -9.96
N THR A 40 -0.98 -7.95 -10.49
CA THR A 40 -0.02 -7.69 -11.58
C THR A 40 -0.70 -7.27 -12.87
N ARG A 41 -1.96 -7.67 -13.10
CA ARG A 41 -2.75 -7.26 -14.27
C ARG A 41 -3.22 -5.83 -14.14
N HIS A 42 -3.58 -5.41 -12.92
CA HIS A 42 -3.95 -4.02 -12.63
C HIS A 42 -2.75 -3.08 -12.80
N SER A 43 -1.58 -3.50 -12.31
CA SER A 43 -0.36 -2.70 -12.34
C SER A 43 0.31 -2.63 -13.73
N ALA A 44 0.05 -3.59 -14.62
CA ALA A 44 0.73 -3.68 -15.92
C ALA A 44 0.61 -2.43 -16.82
N PRO A 45 -0.57 -1.79 -16.98
CA PRO A 45 -0.69 -0.56 -17.77
C PRO A 45 0.14 0.60 -17.20
N LEU A 46 0.19 0.75 -15.88
CA LEU A 46 0.99 1.77 -15.21
C LEU A 46 2.48 1.56 -15.49
N LEU A 47 2.97 0.34 -15.28
CA LEU A 47 4.38 -0.03 -15.49
C LEU A 47 4.78 0.12 -16.97
N ALA A 48 3.91 -0.27 -17.90
CA ALA A 48 4.13 -0.09 -19.33
C ALA A 48 4.23 1.39 -19.72
N ARG A 49 3.33 2.24 -19.20
CA ARG A 49 3.31 3.67 -19.50
C ARG A 49 4.59 4.40 -19.07
N ILE A 50 5.18 4.00 -17.93
CA ILE A 50 6.43 4.58 -17.46
C ILE A 50 7.67 3.91 -18.06
N GLY A 51 7.51 2.90 -18.90
CA GLY A 51 8.61 2.16 -19.53
C GLY A 51 9.38 1.26 -18.57
N SER A 52 8.75 0.78 -17.49
CA SER A 52 9.38 -0.18 -16.58
C SER A 52 9.58 -1.53 -17.26
N ARG A 53 10.74 -2.14 -17.01
CA ARG A 53 11.08 -3.51 -17.45
C ARG A 53 11.17 -4.49 -16.28
N ALA A 54 10.75 -4.07 -15.09
CA ALA A 54 10.79 -4.89 -13.90
C ALA A 54 9.94 -6.14 -14.11
N ARG A 55 10.40 -7.28 -13.57
CA ARG A 55 9.53 -8.45 -13.44
C ARG A 55 8.46 -8.13 -12.40
N THR A 56 7.27 -8.69 -12.57
CA THR A 56 6.18 -8.51 -11.59
C THR A 56 5.87 -9.81 -10.88
N ILE A 57 5.61 -9.75 -9.59
CA ILE A 57 5.12 -10.87 -8.78
C ILE A 57 3.88 -10.43 -7.99
N ALA A 58 2.88 -11.31 -7.92
CA ALA A 58 1.66 -11.03 -7.17
C ALA A 58 1.89 -11.19 -5.66
N LEU A 59 1.52 -10.19 -4.88
CA LEU A 59 1.58 -10.17 -3.42
C LEU A 59 0.26 -9.63 -2.86
N HIS A 60 -0.63 -10.53 -2.48
CA HIS A 60 -1.95 -10.21 -1.92
C HIS A 60 -2.16 -10.98 -0.61
N GLU A 61 -3.16 -10.60 0.19
CA GLU A 61 -3.35 -11.10 1.56
C GLU A 61 -3.25 -12.63 1.70
N HIS A 62 -3.83 -13.37 0.74
CA HIS A 62 -3.82 -14.84 0.75
C HIS A 62 -2.44 -15.49 0.56
N ASN A 63 -1.53 -14.87 -0.21
CA ASN A 63 -0.21 -15.45 -0.53
C ASN A 63 0.95 -14.77 0.20
N GLU A 64 0.67 -13.66 0.88
CA GLU A 64 1.68 -12.74 1.42
C GLU A 64 2.68 -13.45 2.35
N ARG A 65 2.21 -14.41 3.15
CA ARG A 65 3.09 -15.15 4.08
C ARG A 65 4.17 -15.95 3.37
N GLU A 66 3.81 -16.66 2.30
CA GLU A 66 4.75 -17.48 1.55
C GLU A 66 5.66 -16.61 0.69
N GLN A 67 5.09 -15.61 0.02
CA GLN A 67 5.85 -14.70 -0.84
C GLN A 67 6.82 -13.82 -0.06
N ALA A 68 6.46 -13.38 1.15
CA ALA A 68 7.34 -12.57 1.98
C ALA A 68 8.70 -13.24 2.23
N ALA A 69 8.72 -14.55 2.51
CA ALA A 69 9.97 -15.28 2.72
C ALA A 69 10.87 -15.26 1.46
N ARG A 70 10.29 -15.56 0.29
CA ARG A 70 11.01 -15.58 -0.99
C ARG A 70 11.56 -14.20 -1.37
N LEU A 71 10.77 -13.15 -1.14
CA LEU A 71 11.16 -11.77 -1.43
C LEU A 71 12.27 -11.29 -0.48
N VAL A 72 12.20 -11.66 0.80
CA VAL A 72 13.27 -11.38 1.78
C VAL A 72 14.58 -12.06 1.39
N GLU A 73 14.55 -13.32 0.94
CA GLU A 73 15.76 -14.00 0.43
C GLU A 73 16.36 -13.25 -0.76
N SER A 74 15.53 -12.80 -1.70
CA SER A 74 15.98 -12.02 -2.85
C SER A 74 16.59 -10.67 -2.44
N LEU A 75 16.01 -10.00 -1.44
CA LEU A 75 16.57 -8.76 -0.87
C LEU A 75 17.92 -9.02 -0.19
N LEU A 76 18.04 -10.10 0.59
CA LEU A 76 19.32 -10.47 1.22
C LEU A 76 20.43 -10.76 0.20
N GLN A 77 20.07 -11.18 -1.01
CA GLN A 77 20.99 -11.41 -2.12
C GLN A 77 21.38 -10.12 -2.88
N GLY A 78 20.88 -8.96 -2.48
CA GLY A 78 21.21 -7.67 -3.10
C GLY A 78 20.21 -7.18 -4.15
N SER A 79 19.07 -7.85 -4.32
CA SER A 79 18.06 -7.43 -5.31
C SER A 79 17.10 -6.42 -4.71
N ASP A 80 17.08 -5.20 -5.23
CA ASP A 80 16.05 -4.22 -4.87
C ASP A 80 14.66 -4.70 -5.31
N ILE A 81 13.65 -4.38 -4.51
CA ILE A 81 12.25 -4.74 -4.77
C ILE A 81 11.38 -3.52 -4.50
N ALA A 82 10.46 -3.20 -5.41
CA ALA A 82 9.39 -2.24 -5.15
C ALA A 82 8.09 -2.97 -4.78
N LEU A 83 7.46 -2.58 -3.68
CA LEU A 83 6.11 -2.97 -3.28
C LEU A 83 5.13 -1.89 -3.70
N ILE A 84 4.10 -2.27 -4.45
CA ILE A 84 2.98 -1.42 -4.85
C ILE A 84 1.64 -2.10 -4.52
N SER A 85 0.61 -1.30 -4.27
CA SER A 85 -0.79 -1.73 -4.27
C SER A 85 -1.46 -1.27 -5.56
N ASP A 86 -2.67 -1.77 -5.81
CA ASP A 86 -3.42 -1.43 -7.03
C ASP A 86 -3.67 0.08 -7.12
N ALA A 87 -3.91 0.74 -6.00
CA ALA A 87 -4.07 2.19 -5.93
C ALA A 87 -3.63 2.76 -4.57
N GLY A 88 -2.87 3.85 -4.60
CA GLY A 88 -2.53 4.61 -3.40
C GLY A 88 -1.28 4.09 -2.69
N THR A 89 -1.26 4.25 -1.36
CA THR A 89 -0.08 3.93 -0.55
C THR A 89 -0.20 2.50 -0.02
N PRO A 90 0.74 1.59 -0.37
CA PRO A 90 0.71 0.22 0.14
C PRO A 90 0.66 0.19 1.68
N LEU A 91 0.09 -0.89 2.24
CA LEU A 91 -0.19 -1.09 3.66
C LEU A 91 -1.33 -0.24 4.24
N VAL A 92 -1.86 0.76 3.53
CA VAL A 92 -3.01 1.56 4.00
C VAL A 92 -4.30 0.94 3.47
N SER A 93 -4.81 -0.05 4.22
CA SER A 93 -5.91 -0.95 3.80
C SER A 93 -5.57 -1.84 2.59
N ASP A 94 -4.28 -2.05 2.35
CA ASP A 94 -3.71 -2.87 1.27
C ASP A 94 -2.74 -3.93 1.85
N PRO A 95 -2.41 -5.01 1.11
CA PRO A 95 -1.40 -5.99 1.51
C PRO A 95 0.02 -5.38 1.59
N GLY A 96 0.96 -6.13 2.20
CA GLY A 96 2.38 -5.78 2.26
C GLY A 96 2.94 -5.66 3.68
N TYR A 97 2.08 -5.64 4.70
CA TYR A 97 2.49 -5.57 6.10
C TYR A 97 3.45 -6.71 6.49
N ARG A 98 3.17 -7.96 6.10
CA ARG A 98 4.00 -9.11 6.47
C ARG A 98 5.36 -9.05 5.77
N LEU A 99 5.40 -8.61 4.51
CA LEU A 99 6.65 -8.41 3.79
C LEU A 99 7.51 -7.33 4.45
N VAL A 100 6.94 -6.15 4.72
CA VAL A 100 7.66 -5.05 5.38
C VAL A 100 8.17 -5.49 6.75
N ARG A 101 7.34 -6.19 7.53
CA ARG A 101 7.75 -6.73 8.83
C ARG A 101 8.92 -7.70 8.70
N ALA A 102 8.83 -8.69 7.82
CA ALA A 102 9.87 -9.70 7.62
C ALA A 102 11.18 -9.06 7.12
N ALA A 103 11.10 -8.08 6.21
CA ALA A 103 12.26 -7.34 5.73
C ALA A 103 12.96 -6.59 6.87
N ARG A 104 12.20 -5.90 7.74
CA ARG A 104 12.76 -5.20 8.91
C ARG A 104 13.39 -6.18 9.91
N GLU A 105 12.74 -7.31 10.18
CA GLU A 105 13.26 -8.36 11.06
C GLU A 105 14.59 -8.94 10.53
N ALA A 106 14.77 -9.01 9.21
CA ALA A 106 15.99 -9.45 8.54
C ALA A 106 17.06 -8.34 8.39
N GLY A 107 16.84 -7.12 8.91
CA GLY A 107 17.78 -6.00 8.81
C GLY A 107 17.85 -5.36 7.42
N ILE A 108 16.90 -5.64 6.54
CA ILE A 108 16.81 -5.01 5.21
C ILE A 108 16.32 -3.57 5.34
N ALA A 109 16.93 -2.67 4.56
CA ALA A 109 16.47 -1.29 4.46
C ALA A 109 15.08 -1.25 3.81
N VAL A 110 14.11 -0.67 4.51
CA VAL A 110 12.77 -0.39 3.98
C VAL A 110 12.61 1.12 3.82
N SER A 111 12.31 1.59 2.61
CA SER A 111 12.25 3.01 2.29
C SER A 111 10.91 3.40 1.66
N PRO A 112 10.18 4.36 2.23
CA PRO A 112 8.95 4.85 1.64
C PRO A 112 9.21 5.81 0.48
N VAL A 113 8.34 5.75 -0.54
CA VAL A 113 8.20 6.74 -1.60
C VAL A 113 6.84 7.41 -1.42
N PRO A 114 6.80 8.66 -0.90
CA PRO A 114 5.55 9.39 -0.74
C PRO A 114 4.80 9.54 -2.06
N GLY A 115 3.47 9.52 -1.98
CA GLY A 115 2.56 9.69 -3.10
C GLY A 115 1.11 9.67 -2.63
N ALA A 116 0.21 9.28 -3.53
CA ALA A 116 -1.23 9.35 -3.28
C ALA A 116 -1.70 8.47 -2.11
N CYS A 117 -2.61 9.01 -1.31
CA CYS A 117 -3.35 8.29 -0.27
C CYS A 117 -4.77 8.88 -0.22
N ALA A 118 -5.79 8.07 -0.53
CA ALA A 118 -7.16 8.57 -0.69
C ALA A 118 -7.72 9.17 0.62
N ALA A 119 -7.44 8.57 1.77
CA ALA A 119 -7.84 9.08 3.08
C ALA A 119 -7.30 10.50 3.35
N ILE A 120 -6.02 10.73 3.05
CA ILE A 120 -5.36 12.03 3.26
C ILE A 120 -5.83 13.06 2.23
N ALA A 121 -5.99 12.65 0.97
CA ALA A 121 -6.54 13.51 -0.08
C ALA A 121 -7.95 13.99 0.28
N ALA A 122 -8.82 13.07 0.72
CA ALA A 122 -10.17 13.40 1.17
C ALA A 122 -10.18 14.34 2.38
N LEU A 123 -9.37 14.04 3.42
CA LEU A 123 -9.26 14.88 4.61
C LEU A 123 -8.85 16.32 4.27
N SER A 124 -7.93 16.50 3.31
CA SER A 124 -7.40 17.81 2.94
C SER A 124 -8.45 18.80 2.38
N VAL A 125 -9.58 18.29 1.90
CA VAL A 125 -10.69 19.08 1.34
C VAL A 125 -12.00 18.94 2.14
N ALA A 126 -12.00 18.17 3.22
CA ALA A 126 -13.22 17.82 3.96
C ALA A 126 -13.80 18.96 4.82
N GLY A 127 -13.02 20.01 5.10
CA GLY A 127 -13.43 21.06 6.03
C GLY A 127 -13.59 20.59 7.49
N LEU A 128 -12.98 19.45 7.84
CA LEU A 128 -12.97 18.86 9.17
C LEU A 128 -11.64 19.13 9.91
N PRO A 129 -11.61 19.09 11.25
CA PRO A 129 -10.37 19.15 12.01
C PRO A 129 -9.35 18.09 11.54
N SER A 130 -8.12 18.51 11.28
CA SER A 130 -7.07 17.66 10.69
C SER A 130 -5.77 17.64 11.51
N ASP A 131 -5.76 18.29 12.67
CA ASP A 131 -4.65 18.24 13.64
C ASP A 131 -4.52 16.83 14.25
N ARG A 132 -5.65 16.16 14.49
CA ARG A 132 -5.72 14.79 14.98
C ARG A 132 -6.89 14.06 14.34
N PHE A 133 -6.63 12.91 13.75
CA PHE A 133 -7.64 12.07 13.12
C PHE A 133 -7.40 10.58 13.41
N VAL A 134 -8.39 9.76 13.10
CA VAL A 134 -8.35 8.30 13.18
C VAL A 134 -8.73 7.75 11.82
N PHE A 135 -7.86 6.92 11.24
CA PHE A 135 -8.19 6.14 10.05
C PHE A 135 -8.62 4.74 10.48
N GLU A 136 -9.86 4.39 10.15
CA GLU A 136 -10.50 3.11 10.52
C GLU A 136 -10.53 2.11 9.37
N GLY A 137 -10.10 2.50 8.17
CA GLY A 137 -10.16 1.64 6.99
C GLY A 137 -11.60 1.22 6.65
N PHE A 138 -11.77 -0.04 6.24
CA PHE A 138 -13.07 -0.60 5.89
C PHE A 138 -13.80 -1.18 7.10
N LEU A 139 -15.06 -0.81 7.26
CA LEU A 139 -15.94 -1.44 8.23
C LEU A 139 -16.33 -2.87 7.78
N ALA A 140 -16.49 -3.75 8.77
CA ALA A 140 -16.91 -5.13 8.56
C ALA A 140 -18.20 -5.21 7.70
N ALA A 141 -18.23 -6.15 6.75
CA ALA A 141 -19.41 -6.38 5.92
C ALA A 141 -20.63 -6.81 6.74
N ARG A 142 -20.40 -7.62 7.80
CA ARG A 142 -21.47 -8.07 8.70
C ARG A 142 -21.99 -6.92 9.55
N ALA A 143 -23.29 -6.65 9.46
CA ALA A 143 -23.96 -5.54 10.14
C ALA A 143 -23.75 -5.50 11.66
N SER A 144 -23.79 -6.65 12.35
CA SER A 144 -23.57 -6.69 13.80
C SER A 144 -22.16 -6.23 14.19
N ALA A 145 -21.13 -6.77 13.53
CA ALA A 145 -19.73 -6.40 13.77
C ALA A 145 -19.47 -4.93 13.40
N ARG A 146 -20.11 -4.43 12.34
CA ARG A 146 -20.06 -3.01 11.96
C ARG A 146 -20.65 -2.10 13.04
N ARG A 147 -21.86 -2.40 13.52
CA ARG A 147 -22.51 -1.63 14.59
C ARG A 147 -21.73 -1.67 15.89
N GLU A 148 -21.15 -2.82 16.24
CA GLU A 148 -20.29 -2.96 17.41
C GLU A 148 -19.06 -2.04 17.30
N ARG A 149 -18.39 -2.03 16.14
CA ARG A 149 -17.24 -1.16 15.91
C ARG A 149 -17.62 0.32 15.97
N LEU A 150 -18.70 0.71 15.29
CA LEU A 150 -19.20 2.09 15.33
C LEU A 150 -19.60 2.51 16.75
N GLY A 151 -20.24 1.62 17.51
CA GLY A 151 -20.60 1.83 18.91
C GLY A 151 -19.38 2.15 19.78
N ALA A 152 -18.26 1.46 19.55
CA ALA A 152 -17.01 1.71 20.26
C ALA A 152 -16.37 3.07 19.91
N LEU A 153 -16.77 3.70 18.79
CA LEU A 153 -16.22 4.97 18.32
C LEU A 153 -17.13 6.18 18.62
N VAL A 154 -18.30 5.98 19.22
CA VAL A 154 -19.27 7.06 19.51
C VAL A 154 -18.67 8.18 20.35
N ALA A 155 -17.78 7.83 21.29
CA ALA A 155 -17.11 8.80 22.16
C ALA A 155 -15.83 9.39 21.55
N GLU A 156 -15.46 9.01 20.33
CA GLU A 156 -14.30 9.58 19.64
C GLU A 156 -14.58 11.02 19.21
N SER A 157 -13.68 11.93 19.58
CA SER A 157 -13.82 13.36 19.30
C SER A 157 -12.99 13.83 18.12
N ARG A 158 -12.00 13.04 17.69
CA ARG A 158 -11.20 13.28 16.50
C ARG A 158 -12.00 12.99 15.24
N THR A 159 -11.58 13.57 14.12
CA THR A 159 -12.12 13.20 12.82
C THR A 159 -11.86 11.72 12.53
N LEU A 160 -12.93 10.99 12.20
CA LEU A 160 -12.89 9.59 11.79
C LEU A 160 -12.90 9.50 10.27
N ILE A 161 -12.05 8.67 9.68
CA ILE A 161 -11.97 8.42 8.24
C ILE A 161 -12.20 6.94 8.00
N PHE A 162 -13.19 6.63 7.15
CA PHE A 162 -13.53 5.27 6.73
C PHE A 162 -13.46 5.15 5.22
N TYR A 163 -13.16 3.95 4.75
CA TYR A 163 -13.43 3.54 3.38
C TYR A 163 -14.68 2.65 3.35
N GLU A 164 -15.44 2.74 2.26
CA GLU A 164 -16.59 1.87 2.02
C GLU A 164 -16.77 1.64 0.52
N SER A 165 -17.30 0.48 0.14
CA SER A 165 -17.60 0.19 -1.26
C SER A 165 -18.88 0.91 -1.71
N GLY A 166 -18.92 1.36 -2.97
CA GLY A 166 -20.07 2.11 -3.50
C GLY A 166 -21.41 1.36 -3.38
N HIS A 167 -21.39 0.02 -3.44
CA HIS A 167 -22.59 -0.80 -3.29
C HIS A 167 -23.07 -0.95 -1.83
N ARG A 168 -22.21 -0.64 -0.85
CA ARG A 168 -22.52 -0.78 0.57
C ARG A 168 -22.84 0.54 1.25
N ILE A 169 -22.52 1.67 0.64
CA ILE A 169 -22.54 2.97 1.32
C ILE A 169 -23.91 3.39 1.87
N VAL A 170 -25.01 2.91 1.27
CA VAL A 170 -26.38 3.20 1.74
C VAL A 170 -26.77 2.29 2.93
N ASP A 171 -26.24 1.07 2.97
CA ASP A 171 -26.52 0.06 4.01
C ASP A 171 -25.47 0.08 5.14
N ALA A 172 -24.40 0.85 4.97
CA ALA A 172 -23.25 0.94 5.87
C ALA A 172 -23.60 1.67 7.16
#